data_AF-A0A0F8Z2G8-F1
#
_entry.id   AF-A0A0F8Z2G8-F1
#
_cell.length_a   1.000
_cell.length_b   1.000
_cell.length_c   1.000
_cell.angle_alpha   90.00
_cell.angle_beta   90.00
_cell.angle_gamma   90.00
#
_symmetry.space_group_name_H-M   'P 1'
#
loop_
_entity.id
_entity.type
_entity.pdbx_description
1 polymer ?
#
loop_
_entity_poly.entity_id
_entity_poly.type
_entity_poly.pdbx_seq_one_letter_code
_entity_poly.pdbx_strand_id
1 'polypeptide(L)'
;MRQTEFTGKAQTVLGIIDADSLGVTLPHEHLLVDTSFMFVEPTEATKKRLAHQPVTLENLYWVRLHRETSVDNLKLADEQLAIKEALLYKLAGGDTIVDLTTIGIARDPLGLARIARATGLKVIMGSGYYREASHPPELATKSEEEITEEIVRDIMVGVDNTRVRAGIIGEIGCSAPLEDSERKILRASAVAQQRTGAALNIHPTMSEDGVLEIIKILRDAGADLSRTVISHVDLRHFSPTTCRKIADAGCYLEFDTFGQFES
;
A
#
# COMPACT_ATOMS: atom_id res chain seq x y z
N MET A 1 24.30 -10.91 3.21
CA MET A 1 23.59 -12.01 2.51
C MET A 1 23.67 -11.75 1.02
N ARG A 2 23.87 -12.76 0.18
CA ARG A 2 23.92 -12.55 -1.28
C ARG A 2 22.48 -12.53 -1.81
N GLN A 3 22.15 -11.58 -2.70
CA GLN A 3 20.83 -11.42 -3.35
C GLN A 3 20.24 -12.72 -3.93
N THR A 4 21.07 -13.73 -4.23
CA THR A 4 20.68 -15.02 -4.80
C THR A 4 19.78 -15.88 -3.90
N GLU A 5 19.73 -15.62 -2.59
CA GLU A 5 18.92 -16.42 -1.65
C GLU A 5 17.41 -16.16 -1.78
N PHE A 6 17.03 -14.97 -2.26
CA PHE A 6 15.63 -14.55 -2.40
C PHE A 6 15.08 -14.68 -3.82
N THR A 7 15.90 -15.09 -4.79
CA THR A 7 15.47 -15.29 -6.16
C THR A 7 14.43 -16.41 -6.24
N GLY A 8 13.30 -16.15 -6.90
CA GLY A 8 12.19 -17.11 -7.01
C GLY A 8 11.41 -17.33 -5.71
N LYS A 9 11.60 -16.46 -4.70
CA LYS A 9 10.92 -16.54 -3.41
C LYS A 9 9.99 -15.35 -3.18
N ALA A 10 8.99 -15.56 -2.34
CA ALA A 10 8.13 -14.51 -1.80
C ALA A 10 8.22 -14.49 -0.27
N GLN A 11 8.33 -13.30 0.33
CA GLN A 11 8.38 -13.11 1.77
C GLN A 11 6.96 -12.80 2.29
N THR A 12 6.37 -13.74 3.02
CA THR A 12 5.09 -13.54 3.72
C THR A 12 5.34 -13.11 5.17
N VAL A 13 4.33 -12.64 5.88
CA VAL A 13 4.42 -12.33 7.31
C VAL A 13 4.74 -13.56 8.19
N LEU A 14 4.60 -14.78 7.65
CA LEU A 14 4.93 -16.03 8.34
C LEU A 14 6.25 -16.67 7.89
N GLY A 15 6.93 -16.08 6.90
CA GLY A 15 8.20 -16.59 6.39
C GLY A 15 8.28 -16.61 4.86
N ILE A 16 9.41 -17.10 4.38
CA ILE A 16 9.70 -17.21 2.94
C ILE A 16 8.98 -18.44 2.38
N ILE A 17 8.38 -18.28 1.21
CA ILE A 17 7.79 -19.36 0.39
C ILE A 17 8.35 -19.31 -1.03
N ASP A 18 8.13 -20.38 -1.80
CA ASP A 18 8.39 -20.37 -3.25
C ASP A 18 7.38 -19.47 -3.96
N ALA A 19 7.84 -18.65 -4.91
CA ALA A 19 6.97 -17.74 -5.65
C ALA A 19 5.88 -18.49 -6.44
N ASP A 20 6.20 -19.69 -6.96
CA ASP A 20 5.24 -20.56 -7.66
C ASP A 20 4.09 -21.04 -6.75
N SER A 21 4.25 -20.91 -5.43
CA SER A 21 3.21 -21.28 -4.45
C SER A 21 2.24 -20.14 -4.13
N LEU A 22 2.39 -18.94 -4.71
CA LEU A 22 1.51 -17.80 -4.44
C LEU A 22 0.04 -18.09 -4.78
N GLY A 23 -0.24 -18.85 -5.84
CA GLY A 23 -1.60 -19.20 -6.25
C GLY A 23 -2.41 -17.97 -6.67
N VAL A 24 -3.74 -18.03 -6.53
CA VAL A 24 -4.60 -16.87 -6.80
C VAL A 24 -4.26 -15.78 -5.79
N THR A 25 -3.90 -14.60 -6.27
CA THR A 25 -3.34 -13.51 -5.46
C THR A 25 -4.11 -12.21 -5.69
N LEU A 26 -4.49 -11.54 -4.61
CA LEU A 26 -4.87 -10.12 -4.63
C LEU A 26 -3.62 -9.27 -4.33
N PRO A 27 -3.12 -8.49 -5.31
CA PRO A 27 -1.83 -7.81 -5.21
C PRO A 27 -1.86 -6.46 -4.47
N HIS A 28 -3.06 -5.97 -4.12
CA HIS A 28 -3.26 -4.69 -3.46
C HIS A 28 -4.52 -4.74 -2.60
N GLU A 29 -4.35 -4.87 -1.29
CA GLU A 29 -5.44 -4.85 -0.31
C GLU A 29 -5.00 -4.17 0.98
N HIS A 30 -5.97 -3.92 1.87
CA HIS A 30 -5.72 -3.49 3.24
C HIS A 30 -6.56 -4.34 4.20
N LEU A 31 -5.94 -5.27 4.90
CA LEU A 31 -6.59 -6.09 5.93
C LEU A 31 -6.78 -5.29 7.22
N LEU A 32 -5.81 -4.44 7.55
CA LEU A 32 -5.83 -3.51 8.66
C LEU A 32 -5.27 -2.17 8.20
N VAL A 33 -5.99 -1.07 8.44
CA VAL A 33 -5.58 0.27 8.03
C VAL A 33 -6.31 1.35 8.84
N ASP A 34 -5.62 2.46 9.10
CA ASP A 34 -6.25 3.70 9.60
C ASP A 34 -5.91 4.85 8.65
N THR A 35 -6.92 5.35 7.93
CA THR A 35 -6.80 6.49 7.01
C THR A 35 -7.41 7.77 7.56
N SER A 36 -7.59 7.87 8.89
CA SER A 36 -8.23 9.02 9.54
C SER A 36 -7.50 10.35 9.34
N PHE A 37 -6.24 10.33 8.88
CA PHE A 37 -5.55 11.55 8.48
C PHE A 37 -6.27 12.30 7.33
N MET A 38 -7.11 11.59 6.55
CA MET A 38 -7.95 12.17 5.50
C MET A 38 -9.27 12.76 6.04
N PHE A 39 -9.57 12.61 7.32
CA PHE A 39 -10.86 13.01 7.88
C PHE A 39 -11.07 14.52 7.80
N VAL A 40 -12.17 14.92 7.15
CA VAL A 40 -12.62 16.32 7.10
C VAL A 40 -13.98 16.42 7.78
N GLU A 41 -14.04 17.08 8.95
CA GLU A 41 -15.29 17.22 9.69
C GLU A 41 -16.30 18.14 8.98
N PRO A 42 -17.59 17.75 8.85
CA PRO A 42 -18.62 18.64 8.31
C PRO A 42 -18.81 19.90 9.15
N THR A 43 -19.08 21.03 8.50
CA THR A 43 -19.39 22.28 9.20
C THR A 43 -20.80 22.27 9.82
N GLU A 44 -21.76 21.61 9.19
CA GLU A 44 -23.16 21.53 9.65
C GLU A 44 -23.31 20.59 10.86
N ALA A 45 -23.94 21.09 11.94
CA ALA A 45 -24.11 20.35 13.19
C ALA A 45 -24.82 18.99 13.02
N THR A 46 -25.81 18.92 12.12
CA THR A 46 -26.55 17.68 11.82
C THR A 46 -25.68 16.63 11.13
N LYS A 47 -24.70 17.06 10.32
CA LYS A 47 -23.76 16.18 9.61
C LYS A 47 -22.61 15.72 10.50
N LYS A 48 -22.21 16.50 11.53
CA LYS A 48 -21.23 16.05 12.53
C LYS A 48 -21.65 14.75 13.20
N ARG A 49 -22.94 14.60 13.52
CA ARG A 49 -23.47 13.34 14.08
C ARG A 49 -23.29 12.16 13.12
N LEU A 50 -23.50 12.38 11.80
CA LEU A 50 -23.31 11.36 10.77
C LEU A 50 -21.84 10.96 10.61
N ALA A 51 -20.92 11.92 10.76
CA ALA A 51 -19.48 11.71 10.65
C ALA A 51 -18.90 10.80 11.74
N HIS A 52 -19.44 10.87 12.96
CA HIS A 52 -18.92 10.16 14.13
C HIS A 52 -19.71 8.90 14.52
N GLN A 53 -20.86 8.64 13.90
CA GLN A 53 -21.61 7.41 14.17
C GLN A 53 -21.05 6.22 13.36
N PRO A 54 -21.19 4.98 13.86
CA PRO A 54 -20.80 3.79 13.12
C PRO A 54 -21.50 3.66 11.75
N VAL A 55 -20.86 2.96 10.82
CA VAL A 55 -21.47 2.57 9.55
C VAL A 55 -22.59 1.57 9.81
N THR A 56 -23.74 1.84 9.22
CA THR A 56 -24.99 1.07 9.35
C THR A 56 -25.70 1.06 8.00
N LEU A 57 -26.68 0.18 7.81
CA LEU A 57 -27.47 0.21 6.57
C LEU A 57 -28.25 1.51 6.42
N GLU A 58 -28.66 2.13 7.54
CA GLU A 58 -29.45 3.36 7.58
C GLU A 58 -28.68 4.60 7.11
N ASN A 59 -27.36 4.67 7.36
CA ASN A 59 -26.51 5.79 6.92
C ASN A 59 -25.64 5.47 5.71
N LEU A 60 -25.69 4.25 5.16
CA LEU A 60 -24.80 3.79 4.09
C LEU A 60 -24.82 4.70 2.84
N TYR A 61 -25.99 5.22 2.46
CA TYR A 61 -26.10 6.18 1.36
C TYR A 61 -25.24 7.44 1.60
N TRP A 62 -25.29 7.99 2.81
CA TRP A 62 -24.52 9.17 3.16
C TRP A 62 -23.02 8.87 3.17
N VAL A 63 -22.61 7.73 3.75
CA VAL A 63 -21.21 7.29 3.80
C VAL A 63 -20.63 7.12 2.40
N ARG A 64 -21.39 6.53 1.45
CA ARG A 64 -20.95 6.36 0.06
C ARG A 64 -20.63 7.67 -0.66
N LEU A 65 -21.37 8.74 -0.34
CA LEU A 65 -21.14 10.08 -0.90
C LEU A 65 -20.09 10.89 -0.13
N HIS A 66 -19.77 10.51 1.10
CA HIS A 66 -18.87 11.25 1.99
C HIS A 66 -17.85 10.30 2.64
N ARG A 67 -17.17 9.51 1.80
CA ARG A 67 -16.25 8.44 2.22
C ARG A 67 -15.18 8.91 3.20
N GLU A 68 -14.63 10.09 2.94
CA GLU A 68 -13.58 10.72 3.75
C GLU A 68 -14.11 11.47 4.98
N THR A 69 -15.42 11.38 5.24
CA THR A 69 -16.11 12.15 6.28
C THR A 69 -16.78 11.26 7.32
N SER A 70 -16.71 9.94 7.20
CA SER A 70 -17.12 9.00 8.25
C SER A 70 -15.88 8.45 8.93
N VAL A 71 -15.71 8.74 10.23
CA VAL A 71 -14.55 8.28 11.02
C VAL A 71 -14.50 6.74 11.05
N ASP A 72 -15.65 6.09 11.14
CA ASP A 72 -15.77 4.63 11.16
C ASP A 72 -15.39 4.02 9.79
N ASN A 73 -15.81 4.64 8.68
CA ASN A 73 -15.46 4.19 7.33
C ASN A 73 -13.96 4.30 7.00
N LEU A 74 -13.24 5.22 7.65
CA LEU A 74 -11.81 5.45 7.43
C LEU A 74 -10.91 4.42 8.15
N LYS A 75 -11.49 3.50 8.92
CA LYS A 75 -10.76 2.55 9.78
C LYS A 75 -11.17 1.12 9.51
N LEU A 76 -10.19 0.29 9.15
CA LEU A 76 -10.29 -1.16 9.21
C LEU A 76 -9.43 -1.63 10.39
N ALA A 77 -10.00 -1.61 11.59
CA ALA A 77 -9.28 -1.93 12.83
C ALA A 77 -9.80 -3.17 13.57
N ASP A 78 -10.88 -3.79 13.08
CA ASP A 78 -11.44 -5.02 13.66
C ASP A 78 -10.79 -6.25 13.02
N GLU A 79 -9.83 -6.85 13.73
CA GLU A 79 -9.13 -8.06 13.30
C GLU A 79 -10.08 -9.25 13.07
N GLN A 80 -11.16 -9.39 13.86
CA GLN A 80 -12.10 -10.51 13.68
C GLN A 80 -12.93 -10.32 12.42
N LEU A 81 -13.32 -9.08 12.11
CA LEU A 81 -13.97 -8.77 10.85
C LEU A 81 -13.01 -9.01 9.67
N ALA A 82 -11.76 -8.55 9.77
CA ALA A 82 -10.75 -8.78 8.73
C ALA A 82 -10.53 -10.29 8.46
N ILE A 83 -10.45 -11.12 9.51
CA ILE A 83 -10.36 -12.59 9.37
C ILE A 83 -11.58 -13.15 8.63
N LYS A 84 -12.78 -12.69 9.00
CA LYS A 84 -14.02 -13.17 8.39
C LYS A 84 -14.08 -12.83 6.89
N GLU A 85 -13.76 -11.59 6.52
CA GLU A 85 -13.76 -11.15 5.11
C GLU A 85 -12.66 -11.87 4.30
N ALA A 86 -11.45 -12.00 4.85
CA ALA A 86 -10.38 -12.74 4.21
C ALA A 86 -10.71 -14.23 4.01
N LEU A 87 -11.47 -14.85 4.92
CA LEU A 87 -11.97 -16.22 4.73
C LEU A 87 -12.95 -16.33 3.55
N LEU A 88 -13.72 -15.30 3.22
CA LEU A 88 -14.57 -15.31 2.01
C LEU A 88 -13.70 -15.42 0.76
N TYR A 89 -12.61 -14.65 0.69
CA TYR A 89 -11.63 -14.77 -0.38
C TYR A 89 -11.00 -16.17 -0.43
N LYS A 90 -10.59 -16.72 0.72
CA LYS A 90 -10.04 -18.08 0.78
C LYS A 90 -11.03 -19.13 0.27
N LEU A 91 -12.29 -19.05 0.69
CA LEU A 91 -13.36 -19.96 0.26
C LEU A 91 -13.70 -19.83 -1.23
N ALA A 92 -13.48 -18.64 -1.81
CA ALA A 92 -13.60 -18.42 -3.26
C ALA A 92 -12.40 -18.95 -4.07
N GLY A 93 -11.40 -19.56 -3.42
CA GLY A 93 -10.21 -20.11 -4.08
C GLY A 93 -8.97 -19.22 -4.02
N GLY A 94 -9.01 -18.14 -3.24
CA GLY A 94 -7.88 -17.26 -2.99
C GLY A 94 -6.75 -17.94 -2.21
N ASP A 95 -5.51 -17.53 -2.46
CA ASP A 95 -4.33 -18.08 -1.81
C ASP A 95 -3.45 -17.04 -1.11
N THR A 96 -3.30 -15.86 -1.73
CA THR A 96 -2.41 -14.81 -1.24
C THR A 96 -3.09 -13.45 -1.25
N ILE A 97 -2.83 -12.67 -0.20
CA ILE A 97 -3.18 -11.24 -0.12
C ILE A 97 -1.90 -10.45 0.09
N VAL A 98 -1.72 -9.38 -0.67
CA VAL A 98 -0.67 -8.38 -0.44
C VAL A 98 -1.31 -7.19 0.27
N ASP A 99 -0.96 -6.98 1.53
CA ASP A 99 -1.37 -5.84 2.33
C ASP A 99 -0.39 -4.69 2.13
N LEU A 100 -0.85 -3.60 1.52
CA LEU A 100 -0.02 -2.43 1.19
C LEU A 100 -0.13 -1.31 2.22
N THR A 101 -0.62 -1.60 3.42
CA THR A 101 -0.62 -0.62 4.51
C THR A 101 0.81 -0.32 4.96
N THR A 102 1.21 0.96 4.87
CA THR A 102 2.56 1.45 5.18
C THR A 102 2.60 2.43 6.35
N ILE A 103 3.78 3.03 6.61
CA ILE A 103 3.93 4.07 7.62
C ILE A 103 3.09 5.29 7.20
N GLY A 104 2.30 5.80 8.15
CA GLY A 104 1.32 6.87 7.95
C GLY A 104 -0.13 6.38 7.94
N ILE A 105 -0.36 5.08 7.67
CA ILE A 105 -1.71 4.48 7.61
C ILE A 105 -1.89 3.25 8.51
N ALA A 106 -1.10 3.18 9.59
CA ALA A 106 -1.21 2.21 10.68
C ALA A 106 -0.94 0.73 10.31
N ARG A 107 0.17 0.46 9.61
CA ARG A 107 0.68 -0.91 9.37
C ARG A 107 0.81 -1.71 10.68
N ASP A 108 0.22 -2.93 10.73
CA ASP A 108 0.28 -3.83 11.90
C ASP A 108 0.89 -5.21 11.56
N PRO A 109 2.23 -5.38 11.70
CA PRO A 109 2.89 -6.66 11.38
C PRO A 109 2.38 -7.85 12.20
N LEU A 110 1.99 -7.64 13.46
CA LEU A 110 1.54 -8.73 14.33
C LEU A 110 0.09 -9.09 14.07
N GLY A 111 -0.76 -8.10 13.78
CA GLY A 111 -2.14 -8.29 13.30
C GLY A 111 -2.17 -9.11 12.01
N LEU A 112 -1.40 -8.71 11.00
CA LEU A 112 -1.30 -9.46 9.74
C LEU A 112 -0.83 -10.90 9.96
N ALA A 113 0.14 -11.13 10.85
CA ALA A 113 0.59 -12.48 11.19
C ALA A 113 -0.48 -13.31 11.92
N ARG A 114 -1.37 -12.70 12.72
CA ARG A 114 -2.51 -13.40 13.33
C ARG A 114 -3.57 -13.74 12.28
N ILE A 115 -3.90 -12.80 11.39
CA ILE A 115 -4.84 -13.02 10.28
C ILE A 115 -4.35 -14.14 9.37
N ALA A 116 -3.08 -14.12 8.95
CA ALA A 116 -2.49 -15.18 8.11
C ALA A 116 -2.61 -16.57 8.76
N ARG A 117 -2.34 -16.69 10.07
CA ARG A 117 -2.49 -17.96 10.80
C ARG A 117 -3.94 -18.41 10.93
N ALA A 118 -4.86 -17.48 11.20
CA ALA A 118 -6.27 -17.80 11.40
C ALA A 118 -6.95 -18.24 10.08
N THR A 119 -6.55 -17.66 8.96
CA THR A 119 -7.17 -17.87 7.65
C THR A 119 -6.47 -18.94 6.80
N GLY A 120 -5.19 -19.20 7.06
CA GLY A 120 -4.35 -20.03 6.20
C GLY A 120 -3.97 -19.37 4.86
N LEU A 121 -4.27 -18.08 4.69
CA LEU A 121 -3.80 -17.28 3.55
C LEU A 121 -2.32 -16.92 3.72
N LYS A 122 -1.63 -16.80 2.59
CA LYS A 122 -0.32 -16.16 2.55
C LYS A 122 -0.55 -14.65 2.56
N VAL A 123 -0.03 -13.96 3.56
CA VAL A 123 -0.13 -12.50 3.62
C VAL A 123 1.25 -11.91 3.40
N ILE A 124 1.40 -11.06 2.39
CA ILE A 124 2.61 -10.29 2.10
C ILE A 124 2.37 -8.88 2.62
N MET A 125 3.34 -8.31 3.35
CA MET A 125 3.20 -6.98 3.95
C MET A 125 4.08 -5.97 3.22
N GLY A 126 3.53 -4.76 3.06
CA GLY A 126 4.17 -3.58 2.51
C GLY A 126 5.18 -2.88 3.42
N SER A 127 5.98 -2.00 2.84
CA SER A 127 7.01 -1.22 3.52
C SER A 127 7.21 0.15 2.90
N GLY A 128 7.59 1.13 3.70
CA GLY A 128 7.82 2.50 3.25
C GLY A 128 6.78 3.45 3.83
N TYR A 129 6.52 4.53 3.12
CA TYR A 129 5.75 5.67 3.60
C TYR A 129 4.64 6.01 2.61
N TYR A 130 3.47 6.35 3.16
CA TYR A 130 2.35 6.82 2.37
C TYR A 130 2.49 8.30 1.99
N ARG A 131 1.39 9.02 1.81
CA ARG A 131 1.41 10.42 1.34
C ARG A 131 1.90 11.39 2.41
N GLU A 132 2.39 12.55 1.98
CA GLU A 132 2.93 13.60 2.86
C GLU A 132 2.03 13.92 4.06
N ALA A 133 0.72 14.09 3.83
CA ALA A 133 -0.24 14.42 4.89
C ALA A 133 -0.35 13.37 6.02
N SER A 134 0.18 12.17 5.81
CA SER A 134 0.23 11.08 6.79
C SER A 134 1.63 10.83 7.37
N HIS A 135 2.64 11.56 6.92
CA HIS A 135 4.03 11.35 7.34
C HIS A 135 4.20 11.63 8.83
N PRO A 136 4.93 10.76 9.54
CA PRO A 136 5.25 11.04 10.93
C PRO A 136 6.27 12.20 11.03
N PRO A 137 6.21 13.05 12.07
CA PRO A 137 7.01 14.29 12.12
C PRO A 137 8.52 14.09 11.96
N GLU A 138 9.06 12.98 12.43
CA GLU A 138 10.50 12.66 12.35
C GLU A 138 11.00 12.49 10.91
N LEU A 139 10.12 12.16 9.96
CA LEU A 139 10.50 11.96 8.55
C LEU A 139 11.03 13.24 7.90
N ALA A 140 10.59 14.40 8.38
CA ALA A 140 11.06 15.71 7.91
C ALA A 140 12.58 15.84 8.05
N THR A 141 13.14 15.29 9.14
CA THR A 141 14.57 15.37 9.45
C THR A 141 15.40 14.19 8.95
N LYS A 142 14.77 13.08 8.54
CA LYS A 142 15.47 11.90 8.02
C LYS A 142 16.14 12.19 6.68
N SER A 143 17.38 11.76 6.53
CA SER A 143 18.09 11.69 5.26
C SER A 143 17.52 10.59 4.36
N GLU A 144 17.83 10.65 3.06
CA GLU A 144 17.46 9.62 2.09
C GLU A 144 18.05 8.25 2.42
N GLU A 145 19.27 8.21 2.97
CA GLU A 145 19.91 6.96 3.41
C GLU A 145 19.22 6.37 4.64
N GLU A 146 18.81 7.17 5.61
CA GLU A 146 18.07 6.68 6.78
C GLU A 146 16.72 6.06 6.38
N ILE A 147 16.01 6.67 5.43
CA ILE A 147 14.77 6.10 4.87
C ILE A 147 15.06 4.79 4.14
N THR A 148 16.14 4.76 3.35
CA THR A 148 16.58 3.56 2.63
C THR A 148 16.86 2.41 3.60
N GLU A 149 17.65 2.65 4.66
CA GLU A 149 18.00 1.64 5.64
C GLU A 149 16.79 1.12 6.41
N GLU A 150 15.79 1.96 6.67
CA GLU A 150 14.55 1.53 7.30
C GLU A 150 13.77 0.56 6.41
N ILE A 151 13.58 0.89 5.13
CA ILE A 151 12.92 -0.01 4.16
C ILE A 151 13.71 -1.31 3.99
N VAL A 152 15.05 -1.23 3.90
CA VAL A 152 15.91 -2.43 3.83
C VAL A 152 15.78 -3.28 5.09
N ARG A 153 15.73 -2.66 6.28
CA ARG A 153 15.55 -3.38 7.54
C ARG A 153 14.22 -4.11 7.58
N ASP A 154 13.13 -3.46 7.18
CA ASP A 154 11.79 -4.05 7.16
C ASP A 154 11.75 -5.33 6.31
N ILE A 155 12.48 -5.35 5.19
CA ILE A 155 12.53 -6.50 4.27
C ILE A 155 13.51 -7.58 4.73
N MET A 156 14.70 -7.19 5.20
CA MET A 156 15.80 -8.12 5.44
C MET A 156 15.80 -8.68 6.87
N VAL A 157 15.32 -7.90 7.84
CA VAL A 157 15.43 -8.18 9.28
C VAL A 157 14.04 -8.33 9.91
N GLY A 158 13.20 -7.31 9.77
CA GLY A 158 11.85 -7.27 10.34
C GLY A 158 11.47 -5.86 10.81
N VAL A 159 10.16 -5.62 10.86
CA VAL A 159 9.57 -4.34 11.26
C VAL A 159 9.67 -4.14 12.77
N ASP A 160 10.07 -2.94 13.18
CA ASP A 160 10.26 -2.51 14.57
C ASP A 160 11.14 -3.49 15.38
N ASN A 161 10.59 -4.00 16.48
CA ASN A 161 11.16 -5.02 17.37
C ASN A 161 10.58 -6.41 17.09
N THR A 162 9.83 -6.58 15.99
CA THR A 162 9.27 -7.87 15.59
C THR A 162 10.27 -8.63 14.71
N ARG A 163 9.93 -9.88 14.36
CA ARG A 163 10.65 -10.67 13.34
C ARG A 163 9.83 -10.82 12.05
N VAL A 164 8.74 -10.05 11.92
CA VAL A 164 7.88 -10.08 10.74
C VAL A 164 8.51 -9.16 9.69
N ARG A 165 8.80 -9.73 8.52
CA ARG A 165 9.44 -9.01 7.42
C ARG A 165 8.42 -8.60 6.37
N ALA A 166 8.61 -7.42 5.80
CA ALA A 166 7.91 -6.99 4.60
C ALA A 166 8.37 -7.81 3.38
N GLY A 167 7.49 -7.99 2.40
CA GLY A 167 7.80 -8.69 1.15
C GLY A 167 7.76 -7.81 -0.09
N ILE A 168 7.29 -6.57 0.04
CA ILE A 168 7.22 -5.58 -1.04
C ILE A 168 7.50 -4.19 -0.46
N ILE A 169 8.13 -3.32 -1.27
CA ILE A 169 8.24 -1.89 -0.98
C ILE A 169 6.99 -1.23 -1.53
N GLY A 170 6.20 -0.60 -0.69
CA GLY A 170 4.98 0.10 -1.04
C GLY A 170 3.78 -0.28 -0.15
N GLU A 171 2.64 0.39 -0.32
CA GLU A 171 2.44 1.45 -1.34
C GLU A 171 3.21 2.74 -0.99
N ILE A 172 3.99 3.26 -1.93
CA ILE A 172 4.68 4.55 -1.77
C ILE A 172 3.75 5.68 -2.20
N GLY A 173 3.36 6.52 -1.24
CA GLY A 173 2.40 7.60 -1.44
C GLY A 173 2.92 8.76 -2.27
N CYS A 174 2.19 9.14 -3.31
CA CYS A 174 2.49 10.32 -4.13
C CYS A 174 1.28 11.26 -4.24
N SER A 175 1.45 12.52 -3.82
CA SER A 175 0.43 13.55 -3.86
C SER A 175 0.39 14.28 -5.22
N ALA A 176 -0.57 15.19 -5.38
CA ALA A 176 -0.71 16.05 -6.55
C ALA A 176 -0.72 17.53 -6.11
N PRO A 177 0.33 18.32 -6.36
CA PRO A 177 1.64 17.93 -6.93
C PRO A 177 2.43 17.01 -5.98
N LEU A 178 3.51 16.41 -6.50
CA LEU A 178 4.47 15.67 -5.67
C LEU A 178 5.13 16.61 -4.67
N GLU A 179 5.22 16.16 -3.42
CA GLU A 179 5.93 16.87 -2.34
C GLU A 179 7.42 16.50 -2.30
N ASP A 180 8.25 17.35 -1.71
CA ASP A 180 9.70 17.11 -1.64
C ASP A 180 10.06 15.88 -0.79
N SER A 181 9.28 15.62 0.26
CA SER A 181 9.39 14.41 1.07
C SER A 181 9.07 13.16 0.24
N GLU A 182 8.04 13.20 -0.60
CA GLU A 182 7.63 12.10 -1.47
C GLU A 182 8.69 11.84 -2.56
N ARG A 183 9.26 12.89 -3.16
CA ARG A 183 10.41 12.74 -4.09
C ARG A 183 11.61 12.08 -3.41
N LYS A 184 11.89 12.43 -2.15
CA LYS A 184 12.95 11.81 -1.33
C LYS A 184 12.67 10.34 -1.06
N ILE A 185 11.42 10.00 -0.70
CA ILE A 185 11.00 8.61 -0.45
C ILE A 185 11.05 7.77 -1.73
N LEU A 186 10.67 8.31 -2.89
CA LEU A 186 10.76 7.61 -4.17
C LEU A 186 12.20 7.19 -4.49
N ARG A 187 13.17 8.10 -4.32
CA ARG A 187 14.59 7.78 -4.52
C ARG A 187 15.11 6.77 -3.51
N ALA A 188 14.80 6.95 -2.23
CA ALA A 188 15.15 5.98 -1.19
C ALA A 188 14.57 4.57 -1.47
N SER A 189 13.32 4.52 -1.93
CA SER A 189 12.63 3.27 -2.29
C SER A 189 13.29 2.58 -3.48
N ALA A 190 13.73 3.33 -4.49
CA ALA A 190 14.50 2.79 -5.62
C ALA A 190 15.84 2.19 -5.19
N VAL A 191 16.55 2.84 -4.26
CA VAL A 191 17.81 2.32 -3.71
C VAL A 191 17.56 1.08 -2.84
N ALA A 192 16.52 1.09 -2.01
CA ALA A 192 16.13 -0.07 -1.21
C ALA A 192 15.71 -1.26 -2.10
N GLN A 193 15.03 -1.01 -3.21
CA GLN A 193 14.68 -2.01 -4.22
C GLN A 193 15.94 -2.68 -4.79
N GLN A 194 16.95 -1.89 -5.16
CA GLN A 194 18.23 -2.40 -5.66
C GLN A 194 18.95 -3.24 -4.59
N ARG A 195 18.97 -2.79 -3.33
CA ARG A 195 19.67 -3.48 -2.23
C ARG A 195 19.01 -4.80 -1.85
N THR A 196 17.69 -4.87 -1.90
CA THR A 196 16.91 -6.02 -1.40
C THR A 196 16.44 -6.96 -2.50
N GLY A 197 16.23 -6.45 -3.72
CA GLY A 197 15.57 -7.17 -4.80
C GLY A 197 14.06 -7.33 -4.60
N ALA A 198 13.43 -6.60 -3.67
CA ALA A 198 11.97 -6.59 -3.51
C ALA A 198 11.29 -5.90 -4.70
N ALA A 199 10.01 -6.20 -4.94
CA ALA A 199 9.20 -5.41 -5.86
C ALA A 199 8.85 -4.05 -5.24
N LEU A 200 8.45 -3.09 -6.09
CA LEU A 200 8.06 -1.74 -5.69
C LEU A 200 6.62 -1.47 -6.15
N ASN A 201 5.76 -0.98 -5.27
CA ASN A 201 4.39 -0.56 -5.57
C ASN A 201 4.24 0.94 -5.25
N ILE A 202 3.66 1.67 -6.19
CA ILE A 202 3.48 3.11 -6.11
C ILE A 202 1.99 3.44 -6.11
N HIS A 203 1.57 4.21 -5.11
CA HIS A 203 0.32 4.96 -5.11
C HIS A 203 0.51 6.22 -5.96
N PRO A 204 0.02 6.27 -7.22
CA PRO A 204 0.31 7.40 -8.04
C PRO A 204 -0.56 8.61 -7.68
N THR A 205 -0.02 9.76 -8.04
CA THR A 205 -0.75 11.01 -8.17
C THR A 205 -1.91 10.90 -9.17
N MET A 206 -2.88 11.80 -9.07
CA MET A 206 -3.99 11.93 -10.03
C MET A 206 -3.58 12.54 -11.38
N SER A 207 -2.36 13.09 -11.48
CA SER A 207 -1.89 13.78 -12.68
C SER A 207 -1.14 12.84 -13.64
N GLU A 208 -1.46 12.90 -14.94
CA GLU A 208 -0.71 12.18 -15.98
C GLU A 208 0.76 12.63 -16.06
N ASP A 209 1.03 13.92 -15.97
CA ASP A 209 2.41 14.43 -15.94
C ASP A 209 3.12 14.00 -14.66
N GLY A 210 2.39 13.97 -13.55
CA GLY A 210 2.92 13.55 -12.25
C GLY A 210 3.31 12.07 -12.23
N VAL A 211 2.51 11.15 -12.81
CA VAL A 211 2.91 9.73 -12.87
C VAL A 211 4.14 9.52 -13.77
N LEU A 212 4.30 10.33 -14.83
CA LEU A 212 5.51 10.31 -15.65
C LEU A 212 6.72 10.92 -14.92
N GLU A 213 6.53 11.93 -14.07
CA GLU A 213 7.56 12.46 -13.15
C GLU A 213 8.03 11.37 -12.17
N ILE A 214 7.09 10.64 -11.55
CA ILE A 214 7.39 9.50 -10.66
C ILE A 214 8.27 8.47 -11.36
N ILE A 215 7.86 8.01 -12.55
CA ILE A 215 8.62 7.02 -13.33
C ILE A 215 10.02 7.53 -13.66
N LYS A 216 10.14 8.82 -14.02
CA LYS A 216 11.44 9.44 -14.27
C LYS A 216 12.31 9.44 -13.01
N ILE A 217 11.79 9.83 -11.85
CA ILE A 217 12.53 9.83 -10.58
C ILE A 217 13.03 8.41 -10.26
N LEU A 218 12.16 7.41 -10.37
CA LEU A 218 12.52 6.01 -10.10
C LEU A 218 13.61 5.51 -11.05
N ARG A 219 13.47 5.76 -12.36
CA ARG A 219 14.47 5.41 -13.37
C ARG A 219 15.82 6.06 -13.10
N ASP A 220 15.81 7.37 -12.85
CA ASP A 220 17.03 8.16 -12.64
C ASP A 220 17.73 7.74 -11.33
N ALA A 221 16.99 7.24 -10.34
CA ALA A 221 17.50 6.64 -9.11
C ALA A 221 17.92 5.16 -9.25
N GLY A 222 17.73 4.56 -10.43
CA GLY A 222 18.16 3.19 -10.73
C GLY A 222 17.18 2.08 -10.35
N ALA A 223 15.90 2.40 -10.12
CA ALA A 223 14.88 1.37 -9.88
C ALA A 223 14.78 0.39 -11.06
N ASP A 224 14.54 -0.88 -10.76
CA ASP A 224 14.13 -1.86 -11.75
C ASP A 224 12.64 -1.69 -12.04
N LEU A 225 12.33 -0.94 -13.10
CA LEU A 225 10.96 -0.66 -13.51
C LEU A 225 10.20 -1.92 -13.92
N SER A 226 10.89 -2.99 -14.35
CA SER A 226 10.26 -4.29 -14.65
C SER A 226 9.72 -5.00 -13.41
N ARG A 227 10.01 -4.47 -12.22
CA ARG A 227 9.51 -4.93 -10.92
C ARG A 227 8.83 -3.80 -10.14
N THR A 228 8.33 -2.80 -10.86
CA THR A 228 7.59 -1.67 -10.31
C THR A 228 6.14 -1.71 -10.78
N VAL A 229 5.22 -1.51 -9.85
CA VAL A 229 3.77 -1.48 -10.06
C VAL A 229 3.26 -0.05 -9.86
N ILE A 230 2.42 0.41 -10.78
CA ILE A 230 1.66 1.66 -10.65
C ILE A 230 0.20 1.30 -10.36
N SER A 231 -0.25 1.60 -9.14
CA SER A 231 -1.59 1.31 -8.62
C SER A 231 -2.66 2.26 -9.15
N HIS A 232 -3.93 1.95 -8.86
CA HIS A 232 -5.09 2.81 -9.08
C HIS A 232 -5.29 3.30 -10.52
N VAL A 233 -4.78 2.58 -11.53
CA VAL A 233 -4.82 3.04 -12.94
C VAL A 233 -6.26 3.24 -13.41
N ASP A 234 -7.17 2.40 -12.93
CA ASP A 234 -8.62 2.50 -13.10
C ASP A 234 -9.21 3.77 -12.50
N LEU A 235 -8.89 4.06 -11.23
CA LEU A 235 -9.42 5.21 -10.51
C LEU A 235 -8.79 6.54 -10.97
N ARG A 236 -7.53 6.54 -11.44
CA ARG A 236 -6.84 7.75 -11.94
C ARG A 236 -7.32 8.17 -13.31
N HIS A 237 -8.05 7.31 -14.02
CA HIS A 237 -8.54 7.54 -15.38
C HIS A 237 -7.45 8.01 -16.36
N PHE A 238 -6.23 7.47 -16.22
CA PHE A 238 -5.14 7.80 -17.13
C PHE A 238 -5.51 7.47 -18.58
N SER A 239 -5.17 8.37 -19.49
CA SER A 239 -5.41 8.17 -20.90
C SER A 239 -4.70 6.90 -21.41
N PRO A 240 -5.23 6.23 -22.45
CA PRO A 240 -4.55 5.09 -23.06
C PRO A 240 -3.11 5.40 -23.49
N THR A 241 -2.83 6.65 -23.86
CA THR A 241 -1.48 7.12 -24.18
C THR A 241 -0.56 7.08 -22.96
N THR A 242 -1.03 7.55 -21.80
CA THR A 242 -0.26 7.52 -20.55
C THR A 242 -0.10 6.10 -20.03
N CYS A 243 -1.15 5.28 -20.07
CA CYS A 243 -1.04 3.85 -19.77
C CYS A 243 0.01 3.16 -20.64
N ARG A 244 0.05 3.46 -21.94
CA ARG A 244 1.08 2.93 -22.84
C ARG A 244 2.48 3.39 -22.45
N LYS A 245 2.67 4.65 -22.06
CA LYS A 245 3.98 5.14 -21.58
C LYS A 245 4.44 4.43 -20.30
N ILE A 246 3.50 4.13 -19.37
CA ILE A 246 3.78 3.35 -18.16
C ILE A 246 4.24 1.94 -18.54
N ALA A 247 3.52 1.27 -19.45
CA ALA A 247 3.87 -0.07 -19.93
C ALA A 247 5.20 -0.09 -20.71
N ASP A 248 5.42 0.87 -21.61
CA ASP A 248 6.65 1.00 -22.42
C ASP A 248 7.88 1.28 -21.53
N ALA A 249 7.69 1.87 -20.34
CA ALA A 249 8.74 2.04 -19.34
C ALA A 249 9.08 0.73 -18.60
N GLY A 250 8.25 -0.31 -18.74
CA GLY A 250 8.42 -1.64 -18.13
C GLY A 250 7.59 -1.88 -16.87
N CYS A 251 6.85 -0.88 -16.38
CA CYS A 251 6.05 -1.01 -15.17
C CYS A 251 4.80 -1.88 -15.39
N TYR A 252 4.32 -2.51 -14.32
CA TYR A 252 2.98 -3.07 -14.26
C TYR A 252 1.94 -1.98 -14.04
N LEU A 253 0.80 -2.11 -14.72
CA LEU A 253 -0.39 -1.30 -14.49
C LEU A 253 -1.34 -2.12 -13.63
N GLU A 254 -1.63 -1.63 -12.43
CA GLU A 254 -2.52 -2.30 -11.49
C GLU A 254 -3.88 -1.61 -11.50
N PHE A 255 -4.90 -2.45 -11.70
CA PHE A 255 -6.31 -2.11 -11.64
C PHE A 255 -6.83 -2.74 -10.35
N ASP A 256 -6.93 -1.95 -9.28
CA ASP A 256 -7.11 -2.44 -7.92
C ASP A 256 -8.37 -1.90 -7.22
N THR A 257 -9.15 -1.05 -7.91
CA THR A 257 -10.38 -0.46 -7.35
C THR A 257 -11.66 -1.13 -7.84
N PHE A 258 -11.56 -2.40 -8.28
CA PHE A 258 -12.73 -3.16 -8.75
C PHE A 258 -13.84 -3.24 -7.70
N GLY A 259 -15.06 -2.86 -8.11
CA GLY A 259 -16.23 -2.86 -7.23
C GLY A 259 -16.33 -1.63 -6.32
N GLN A 260 -15.36 -0.71 -6.37
CA GLN A 260 -15.48 0.58 -5.71
C GLN A 260 -16.61 1.39 -6.37
N PHE A 261 -17.53 1.90 -5.55
CA PHE A 261 -18.62 2.75 -6.03
C PHE A 261 -18.04 4.07 -6.52
N GLU A 262 -18.15 4.36 -7.82
CA GLU A 262 -17.86 5.68 -8.38
C GLU A 262 -19.18 6.46 -8.46
N SER A 263 -19.17 7.66 -7.88
CA SER A 263 -20.30 8.61 -7.89
C SER A 263 -20.05 9.71 -8.90
#